data_AF-I8QW17-F1
#
_entry.id   AF-I8QW17-F1
#
_cell.length_a   1.000
_cell.length_b   1.000
_cell.length_c   1.000
_cell.angle_alpha   90.00
_cell.angle_beta   90.00
_cell.angle_gamma   90.00
#
_symmetry.space_group_name_H-M   'P 1'
#
loop_
_entity.id
_entity.type
_entity.pdbx_description
1 polymer ?
#
loop_
_entity_poly.entity_id
_entity_poly.type
_entity_poly.pdbx_seq_one_letter_code
_entity_poly.pdbx_strand_id
1 'polypeptide(L)'
;MTTLTPERTLDAIAQGEFPVLEELAQMHLDTLERSGLDERTYHLVRLAALIAMESAPASYLANLAAAREVGLTAADAQAVCTAIAPIVGSARVVSAAGSVLRAFVLQEDSSESKESRE
;
A
#
# COMPACT_ATOMS: atom_id res chain seq x y z
N MET A 1 -27.04 -5.37 -19.53
CA MET A 1 -25.80 -4.66 -19.15
C MET A 1 -25.93 -3.23 -19.63
N THR A 2 -26.35 -2.32 -18.74
CA THR A 2 -26.51 -0.90 -19.07
C THR A 2 -25.13 -0.27 -19.04
N THR A 3 -24.58 0.12 -20.20
CA THR A 3 -23.28 0.79 -20.27
C THR A 3 -23.41 2.15 -19.58
N LEU A 4 -22.73 2.33 -18.45
CA LEU A 4 -22.61 3.62 -17.76
C LEU A 4 -21.83 4.59 -18.66
N THR A 5 -22.23 5.86 -18.66
CA THR A 5 -21.50 6.90 -19.39
C THR A 5 -20.12 7.13 -18.75
N PRO A 6 -19.08 7.47 -19.53
CA PRO A 6 -17.71 7.64 -19.02
C PRO A 6 -17.60 8.57 -17.80
N GLU A 7 -18.38 9.64 -17.77
CA GLU A 7 -18.39 10.62 -16.68
C GLU A 7 -18.91 10.00 -15.37
N ARG A 8 -19.92 9.13 -15.45
CA ARG A 8 -20.44 8.41 -14.27
C ARG A 8 -19.48 7.35 -13.78
N THR A 9 -18.73 6.72 -14.68
CA THR A 9 -17.66 5.79 -14.30
C THR A 9 -16.51 6.53 -13.62
N LEU A 10 -16.11 7.71 -14.12
CA LEU A 10 -15.10 8.54 -13.49
C LEU A 10 -15.56 9.07 -12.12
N ASP A 11 -16.82 9.47 -12.00
CA ASP A 11 -17.40 9.91 -10.73
C ASP A 11 -17.48 8.74 -9.73
N ALA A 12 -17.91 7.56 -10.17
CA ALA A 12 -17.89 6.33 -9.38
C ALA A 12 -16.47 5.99 -8.89
N ILE A 13 -15.44 6.10 -9.76
CA ILE A 13 -14.03 5.91 -9.37
C ILE A 13 -13.61 6.95 -8.32
N ALA A 14 -13.97 8.23 -8.51
CA ALA A 14 -13.63 9.30 -7.59
C ALA A 14 -14.30 9.13 -6.21
N GLN A 15 -15.51 8.55 -6.18
CA GLN A 15 -16.25 8.21 -4.98
C GLN A 15 -15.87 6.83 -4.39
N GLY A 16 -14.94 6.11 -5.01
CA GLY A 16 -14.49 4.79 -4.54
C GLY A 16 -15.51 3.67 -4.74
N GLU A 17 -16.45 3.81 -5.68
CA GLU A 17 -17.40 2.76 -6.04
C GLU A 17 -16.69 1.61 -6.78
N PHE A 18 -17.14 0.39 -6.48
CA PHE A 18 -16.32 -0.82 -6.44
C PHE A 18 -15.97 -1.57 -7.74
N PRO A 19 -16.51 -1.31 -8.96
CA PRO A 19 -16.12 -2.16 -10.10
C PRO A 19 -14.65 -2.01 -10.50
N VAL A 20 -14.06 -0.82 -10.39
CA VAL A 20 -12.65 -0.60 -10.77
C VAL A 20 -11.70 -1.01 -9.66
N LEU A 21 -12.05 -0.76 -8.39
CA LEU A 21 -11.22 -1.17 -7.26
C LEU A 21 -11.14 -2.70 -7.13
N GLU A 22 -12.24 -3.41 -7.42
CA GLU A 22 -12.27 -4.88 -7.45
C GLU A 22 -11.31 -5.43 -8.52
N GLU A 23 -11.37 -4.89 -9.75
CA GLU A 23 -10.44 -5.28 -10.83
C GLU A 23 -8.98 -5.00 -10.46
N LEU A 24 -8.68 -3.86 -9.83
CA LEU A 24 -7.33 -3.55 -9.35
C LEU A 24 -6.89 -4.49 -8.22
N ALA A 25 -7.80 -4.90 -7.33
CA ALA A 25 -7.51 -5.90 -6.31
C ALA A 25 -7.23 -7.27 -6.96
N GLN A 26 -7.99 -7.64 -7.98
CA GLN A 26 -7.79 -8.87 -8.75
C GLN A 26 -6.43 -8.92 -9.44
N MET A 27 -5.90 -7.80 -9.93
CA MET A 27 -4.54 -7.74 -10.49
C MET A 27 -3.45 -8.14 -9.49
N HIS A 28 -3.71 -8.01 -8.18
CA HIS A 28 -2.77 -8.38 -7.14
C HIS A 28 -2.94 -9.82 -6.64
N LEU A 29 -4.07 -10.48 -6.94
CA LEU A 29 -4.31 -11.87 -6.57
C LEU A 29 -3.22 -12.80 -7.11
N ASP A 30 -2.82 -13.73 -6.26
CA ASP A 30 -1.76 -14.73 -6.45
C ASP A 30 -0.39 -14.18 -6.85
N THR A 31 -0.19 -12.86 -6.83
CA THR A 31 1.09 -12.26 -7.26
C THR A 31 2.21 -12.63 -6.29
N LEU A 32 1.89 -12.81 -5.01
CA LEU A 32 2.81 -13.35 -4.00
C LEU A 32 3.26 -14.76 -4.42
N GLU A 33 2.32 -15.69 -4.62
CA GLU A 33 2.61 -17.07 -5.01
C GLU A 33 3.38 -17.16 -6.33
N ARG A 34 2.94 -16.42 -7.35
CA ARG A 34 3.59 -16.39 -8.68
C ARG A 34 5.00 -15.79 -8.64
N SER A 35 5.29 -14.88 -7.71
CA SER A 35 6.62 -14.27 -7.60
C SER A 35 7.69 -15.24 -7.11
N GLY A 36 7.31 -16.28 -6.38
CA GLY A 36 8.24 -17.22 -5.72
C GLY A 36 9.07 -16.59 -4.59
N LEU A 37 8.78 -15.35 -4.19
CA LEU A 37 9.40 -14.69 -3.04
C LEU A 37 8.74 -15.17 -1.75
N ASP A 38 9.51 -15.18 -0.65
CA ASP A 38 8.91 -15.25 0.67
C ASP A 38 8.08 -13.98 0.95
N GLU A 39 7.08 -14.10 1.82
CA GLU A 39 6.09 -13.05 2.05
C GLU A 39 6.73 -11.74 2.53
N ARG A 40 7.74 -11.83 3.40
CA ARG A 40 8.46 -10.66 3.91
C ARG A 40 9.18 -9.95 2.77
N THR A 41 9.95 -10.68 1.97
CA THR A 41 10.67 -10.11 0.82
C THR A 41 9.70 -9.51 -0.20
N TYR A 42 8.58 -10.18 -0.47
CA TYR A 42 7.54 -9.70 -1.37
C TYR A 42 7.01 -8.32 -0.95
N HIS A 43 6.65 -8.14 0.33
CA HIS A 43 6.13 -6.86 0.81
C HIS A 43 7.18 -5.75 0.85
N LEU A 44 8.45 -6.07 1.11
CA LEU A 44 9.57 -5.12 1.03
C LEU A 44 9.79 -4.63 -0.41
N VAL A 45 9.77 -5.55 -1.38
CA VAL A 45 9.91 -5.22 -2.82
C VAL A 45 8.75 -4.34 -3.28
N ARG A 46 7.52 -4.67 -2.87
CA ARG A 46 6.34 -3.85 -3.19
C ARG A 46 6.44 -2.46 -2.57
N LEU A 47 6.87 -2.35 -1.31
CA LEU A 47 7.08 -1.05 -0.67
C LEU A 47 8.11 -0.21 -1.43
N ALA A 48 9.24 -0.81 -1.82
CA ALA A 48 10.25 -0.13 -2.61
C ALA A 48 9.70 0.35 -3.96
N ALA A 49 8.89 -0.47 -4.64
CA ALA A 49 8.25 -0.10 -5.91
C ALA A 49 7.25 1.05 -5.74
N LEU A 50 6.42 1.02 -4.69
CA LEU A 50 5.47 2.10 -4.40
C LEU A 50 6.18 3.44 -4.16
N ILE A 51 7.28 3.41 -3.38
CA ILE A 51 8.12 4.59 -3.16
C ILE A 51 8.70 5.07 -4.49
N ALA A 52 9.30 4.17 -5.28
CA ALA A 52 9.92 4.50 -6.55
C ALA A 52 8.93 5.10 -7.57
N MET A 53 7.66 4.70 -7.49
CA MET A 53 6.58 5.14 -8.37
C MET A 53 5.84 6.39 -7.87
N GLU A 54 6.19 6.94 -6.71
CA GLU A 54 5.44 8.05 -6.07
C GLU A 54 3.94 7.74 -5.99
N SER A 55 3.63 6.52 -5.56
CA SER A 55 2.26 6.01 -5.54
C SER A 55 1.32 6.83 -4.63
N ALA A 56 0.02 6.68 -4.81
CA ALA A 56 -0.97 7.32 -3.95
C ALA A 56 -0.85 6.84 -2.48
N PRO A 57 -1.18 7.68 -1.48
CA PRO A 57 -1.14 7.31 -0.06
C PRO A 57 -1.87 6.00 0.27
N ALA A 58 -3.01 5.75 -0.37
CA ALA A 58 -3.81 4.54 -0.20
C ALA A 58 -3.05 3.25 -0.58
N SER A 59 -2.14 3.32 -1.56
CA SER A 59 -1.35 2.16 -1.99
C SER A 59 -0.33 1.74 -0.94
N TYR A 60 0.26 2.69 -0.20
CA TYR A 60 1.15 2.37 0.94
C TYR A 60 0.36 1.73 2.07
N LEU A 61 -0.81 2.26 2.39
CA LEU A 61 -1.72 1.72 3.40
C LEU A 61 -2.09 0.27 3.09
N ALA A 62 -2.55 -0.01 1.87
CA ALA A 62 -2.94 -1.35 1.45
C ALA A 62 -1.76 -2.35 1.53
N ASN A 63 -0.57 -1.96 1.09
CA ASN A 63 0.60 -2.83 1.16
C ASN A 63 1.08 -3.07 2.61
N LEU A 64 1.13 -2.02 3.44
CA LEU A 64 1.64 -2.11 4.81
C LEU A 64 0.67 -2.81 5.77
N ALA A 65 -0.64 -2.74 5.51
CA ALA A 65 -1.63 -3.53 6.25
C ALA A 65 -1.36 -5.04 6.10
N ALA A 66 -1.20 -5.53 4.88
CA ALA A 66 -0.84 -6.93 4.62
C ALA A 66 0.57 -7.27 5.14
N ALA A 67 1.54 -6.36 4.97
CA ALA A 67 2.91 -6.59 5.40
C ALA A 67 3.08 -6.75 6.92
N ARG A 68 2.19 -6.16 7.73
CA ARG A 68 2.23 -6.29 9.19
C ARG A 68 1.84 -7.68 9.67
N GLU A 69 0.95 -8.37 8.96
CA GLU A 69 0.56 -9.75 9.28
C GLU A 69 1.77 -10.69 9.24
N VAL A 70 2.79 -10.33 8.45
CA VAL A 70 4.06 -11.05 8.33
C VAL A 70 5.21 -10.40 9.10
N GLY A 71 4.89 -9.48 10.03
CA GLY A 71 5.84 -8.88 10.97
C GLY A 71 6.74 -7.79 10.37
N LEU A 72 6.31 -7.09 9.33
CA LEU A 72 7.03 -5.95 8.77
C LEU A 72 6.79 -4.69 9.63
N THR A 73 7.88 -4.05 10.05
CA THR A 73 7.87 -2.96 11.03
C THR A 73 8.16 -1.59 10.39
N ALA A 74 7.99 -0.52 11.16
CA ALA A 74 8.44 0.81 10.75
C ALA A 74 9.96 0.87 10.51
N ALA A 75 10.74 0.09 11.28
CA ALA A 75 12.18 -0.03 11.08
C ALA A 75 12.53 -0.66 9.72
N ASP A 76 11.74 -1.65 9.27
CA ASP A 76 11.90 -2.24 7.94
C ASP A 76 11.60 -1.24 6.83
N ALA A 77 10.54 -0.44 6.99
CA ALA A 77 10.22 0.62 6.03
C ALA A 77 11.35 1.68 5.96
N GLN A 78 11.91 2.07 7.10
CA GLN A 78 13.09 2.95 7.15
C GLN A 78 14.30 2.31 6.44
N ALA A 79 14.53 1.01 6.66
CA ALA A 79 15.62 0.29 6.00
C ALA A 79 15.45 0.29 4.47
N VAL A 80 14.23 0.06 3.97
CA VAL A 80 13.92 0.17 2.53
C VAL A 80 14.20 1.57 2.01
N CYS A 81 13.68 2.61 2.67
CA CYS A 81 13.94 4.00 2.30
C CYS A 81 15.43 4.32 2.21
N THR A 82 16.21 3.86 3.19
CA THR A 82 17.67 4.03 3.23
C THR A 82 18.34 3.30 2.07
N ALA A 83 17.94 2.06 1.79
CA ALA A 83 18.53 1.23 0.75
C ALA A 83 18.28 1.80 -0.66
N ILE A 84 17.09 2.34 -0.92
CA ILE A 84 16.73 2.81 -2.27
C ILE A 84 17.04 4.29 -2.51
N ALA A 85 17.29 5.09 -1.45
CA ALA A 85 17.55 6.52 -1.57
C ALA A 85 18.60 6.91 -2.62
N PRO A 86 19.74 6.19 -2.77
CA PRO A 86 20.73 6.51 -3.80
C PRO A 86 20.23 6.27 -5.24
N ILE A 87 19.22 5.42 -5.42
CA ILE A 87 18.68 5.04 -6.73
C ILE A 87 17.53 5.95 -7.13
N VAL A 88 16.62 6.23 -6.20
CA VAL A 88 15.37 6.98 -6.48
C VAL A 88 15.45 8.46 -6.12
N GLY A 89 16.48 8.85 -5.36
CA GLY A 89 16.69 10.22 -4.88
C GLY A 89 15.99 10.54 -3.56
N SER A 90 16.57 11.46 -2.79
CA SER A 90 16.07 11.86 -1.46
C SER A 90 14.70 12.54 -1.51
N ALA A 91 14.41 13.32 -2.55
CA ALA A 91 13.12 14.00 -2.70
C ALA A 91 11.95 13.00 -2.72
N ARG A 92 12.11 11.90 -3.45
CA ARG A 92 11.09 10.84 -3.53
C ARG A 92 10.89 10.10 -2.22
N VAL A 93 12.00 9.79 -1.52
CA VAL A 93 11.95 9.16 -0.20
C VAL A 93 11.24 10.05 0.82
N VAL A 94 11.55 11.34 0.86
CA VAL A 94 10.90 12.29 1.76
C VAL A 94 9.41 12.45 1.44
N SER A 95 9.05 12.51 0.16
CA SER A 95 7.65 12.55 -0.28
C SER A 95 6.86 11.33 0.22
N ALA A 96 7.44 10.13 0.11
CA ALA A 96 6.79 8.90 0.54
C ALA A 96 6.70 8.77 2.07
N ALA A 97 7.65 9.34 2.83
CA ALA A 97 7.76 9.16 4.27
C ALA A 97 6.48 9.54 5.04
N GLY A 98 5.80 10.62 4.66
CA GLY A 98 4.54 11.02 5.29
C GLY A 98 3.40 10.02 5.09
N SER A 99 3.33 9.40 3.90
CA SER A 99 2.31 8.38 3.60
C SER A 99 2.62 7.06 4.32
N VAL A 100 3.88 6.67 4.38
CA VAL A 100 4.35 5.50 5.13
C VAL A 100 4.09 5.66 6.63
N LEU A 101 4.39 6.83 7.21
CA LEU A 101 4.15 7.10 8.63
C LEU A 101 2.67 7.04 8.97
N ARG A 102 1.80 7.71 8.19
CA ARG A 102 0.35 7.64 8.39
C ARG A 102 -0.17 6.21 8.32
N ALA A 103 0.44 5.37 7.48
CA ALA A 103 0.06 3.98 7.39
C ALA A 103 0.39 3.15 8.63
N PHE A 104 1.44 3.49 9.37
CA PHE A 104 1.70 2.87 10.67
C PHE A 104 0.78 3.43 11.77
N VAL A 105 0.58 4.74 11.83
CA VAL A 105 -0.23 5.41 12.88
C VAL A 105 -1.71 5.02 12.81
N LEU A 106 -2.34 5.09 11.63
CA LEU A 106 -3.77 4.74 11.47
C LEU A 106 -4.07 3.29 11.87
N GLN A 107 -3.06 2.42 11.84
CA GLN A 107 -3.18 1.02 12.21
C GLN A 107 -2.98 0.80 13.72
N GLU A 108 -2.20 1.65 14.39
CA GLU A 108 -2.05 1.65 15.86
C GLU A 108 -3.35 2.08 16.53
N ASP A 109 -3.97 3.18 16.07
CA ASP A 109 -5.28 3.66 16.56
C ASP A 109 -6.40 2.60 16.39
N SER A 110 -6.29 1.79 15.33
CA SER A 110 -7.22 0.68 15.05
C SER A 110 -7.04 -0.51 16.00
N SER A 111 -5.84 -0.71 16.55
CA SER A 111 -5.53 -1.79 17.48
C SER A 111 -5.97 -1.48 18.92
N GLU A 112 -5.79 -0.25 19.39
CA GLU A 112 -6.26 0.19 20.73
C GLU A 112 -7.81 0.17 20.84
N SER A 113 -8.50 0.42 19.72
CA SER A 113 -9.96 0.38 19.63
C SER A 113 -10.54 -1.04 19.73
N LYS A 114 -9.76 -2.08 19.40
CA LYS A 114 -10.18 -3.49 19.53
C LYS A 114 -9.95 -4.04 20.93
N GLU A 115 -8.86 -3.63 21.60
CA GLU A 115 -8.52 -4.09 22.96
C GLU A 115 -9.39 -3.45 24.05
N SER A 116 -9.98 -2.27 23.80
CA SER A 116 -10.96 -1.64 24.71
C SER A 116 -12.38 -2.25 24.62
N ARG A 117 -12.59 -3.26 23.75
CA ARG A 117 -13.88 -3.92 23.50
C ARG A 117 -13.91 -5.40 23.87
N GLU A 118 -12.82 -5.93 24.43
CA GLU A 118 -12.76 -7.24 25.12
C GLU A 118 -12.73 -7.04 26.64
#